data_AF-A0A495JTN9-F1
#
_entry.id   AF-A0A495JTN9-F1
#
_cell.length_a   1.000
_cell.length_b   1.000
_cell.length_c   1.000
_cell.angle_alpha   90.00
_cell.angle_beta   90.00
_cell.angle_gamma   90.00
#
_symmetry.space_group_name_H-M   'P 1'
#
loop_
_entity.id
_entity.type
_entity.pdbx_description
1 polymer ?
#
loop_
_entity_poly.entity_id
_entity_poly.type
_entity_poly.pdbx_seq_one_letter_code
_entity_poly.pdbx_strand_id
1 'polypeptide(L)'
;MRLTEPTPWSDDRFELGEGARWVDDRLVLVDLLAGRLYETTGDAPAPLRESRRVDAPLGAVAPIGGRPGDWIAATGTGLAELAGADGHRQLVDLESGNPSPARMNDGVADPHGRFWAGSMAYDTTPGAGTLYRYDSTGTTPVVTGLTITNGPAFDATGTTMYLADTARGEVDRFTVDPATGALSGRTPFLRLAGAEGAPDGMTVDAAGHLWVALWGGYAVRRYRPDGTLDRELRLPAAQPTSVCLGGPGLRRLFVTTAHLGLDPRGPLDGALLAVDVEVPGTPAQSVDHEVEDIRL
;
A
#
# COMPACT_ATOMS: atom_id res chain seq x y z
N MET A 1 -16.03 -17.85 12.98
CA MET A 1 -16.95 -17.83 11.82
C MET A 1 -16.21 -18.40 10.61
N ARG A 2 -16.85 -19.21 9.75
CA ARG A 2 -16.24 -19.54 8.44
C ARG A 2 -16.22 -18.25 7.63
N LEU A 3 -15.05 -17.83 7.17
CA LEU A 3 -14.95 -16.71 6.23
C LEU A 3 -15.75 -17.09 4.97
N THR A 4 -16.59 -16.19 4.49
CA THR A 4 -17.23 -16.34 3.19
C THR A 4 -16.16 -16.26 2.10
N GLU A 5 -16.43 -16.87 0.94
CA GLU A 5 -15.51 -16.76 -0.19
C GLU A 5 -15.41 -15.29 -0.64
N PRO A 6 -14.19 -14.78 -0.93
CA PRO A 6 -14.04 -13.43 -1.46
C PRO A 6 -14.75 -13.27 -2.81
N THR A 7 -15.55 -12.22 -2.94
CA THR A 7 -16.35 -11.94 -4.14
C THR A 7 -15.81 -10.72 -4.88
N PRO A 8 -15.91 -10.66 -6.22
CA PRO A 8 -15.57 -9.45 -6.96
C PRO A 8 -16.47 -8.28 -6.54
N TRP A 9 -15.85 -7.13 -6.33
CA TRP A 9 -16.54 -5.88 -6.00
C TRP A 9 -17.19 -5.24 -7.24
N SER A 10 -16.57 -5.40 -8.40
CA SER A 10 -17.05 -4.89 -9.68
C SER A 10 -16.46 -5.70 -10.85
N ASP A 11 -16.84 -5.34 -12.07
CA ASP A 11 -16.28 -5.90 -13.30
C ASP A 11 -14.94 -5.26 -13.70
N ASP A 12 -14.45 -4.27 -12.93
CA ASP A 12 -13.18 -3.61 -13.21
C ASP A 12 -12.00 -4.59 -13.12
N ARG A 13 -11.04 -4.44 -14.04
CA ARG A 13 -9.81 -5.26 -14.09
C ARG A 13 -8.59 -4.36 -14.32
N PHE A 14 -7.77 -4.22 -13.29
CA PHE A 14 -6.59 -3.38 -13.27
C PHE A 14 -5.36 -4.13 -13.76
N GLU A 15 -4.46 -3.41 -14.44
CA GLU A 15 -3.15 -3.96 -14.81
C GLU A 15 -2.34 -4.25 -13.56
N LEU A 16 -2.21 -3.25 -12.69
CA LEU A 16 -1.57 -3.35 -11.40
C LEU A 16 -2.39 -2.56 -10.37
N GLY A 17 -3.51 -3.13 -9.95
CA GLY A 17 -4.33 -2.57 -8.87
C GLY A 17 -3.55 -2.60 -7.56
N GLU A 18 -3.39 -1.47 -6.88
CA GLU A 18 -2.49 -1.34 -5.73
C GLU A 18 -2.97 -0.29 -4.71
N GLY A 19 -2.23 -0.13 -3.61
CA GLY A 19 -2.30 1.05 -2.76
C GLY A 19 -3.69 1.30 -2.15
N ALA A 20 -4.44 0.23 -1.84
CA ALA A 20 -5.82 0.32 -1.38
C ALA A 20 -5.91 0.97 0.02
N ARG A 21 -6.74 2.00 0.20
CA ARG A 21 -6.94 2.71 1.48
C ARG A 21 -8.41 3.04 1.72
N TRP A 22 -8.82 3.05 2.99
CA TRP A 22 -10.17 3.44 3.42
C TRP A 22 -10.13 4.85 4.01
N VAL A 23 -10.68 5.83 3.29
CA VAL A 23 -10.61 7.25 3.62
C VAL A 23 -11.98 7.88 3.42
N ASP A 24 -12.46 8.65 4.40
CA ASP A 24 -13.75 9.36 4.33
C ASP A 24 -14.92 8.49 3.85
N ASP A 25 -15.04 7.29 4.42
CA ASP A 25 -16.04 6.28 4.05
C ASP A 25 -16.02 5.86 2.57
N ARG A 26 -14.83 5.92 1.96
CA ARG A 26 -14.57 5.45 0.59
C ARG A 26 -13.35 4.56 0.57
N LEU A 27 -13.38 3.56 -0.30
CA LEU A 27 -12.18 2.87 -0.73
C LEU A 27 -11.55 3.69 -1.85
N VAL A 28 -10.25 3.95 -1.75
CA VAL A 28 -9.41 4.40 -2.86
C VAL A 28 -8.38 3.34 -3.20
N LEU A 29 -7.99 3.24 -4.47
CA LEU A 29 -6.92 2.37 -4.93
C LEU A 29 -6.31 2.91 -6.23
N VAL A 30 -5.09 2.53 -6.55
CA VAL A 30 -4.41 2.96 -7.77
C VAL A 30 -4.42 1.86 -8.82
N ASP A 31 -4.40 2.22 -10.11
CA ASP A 31 -3.84 1.36 -11.15
C ASP A 31 -2.44 1.89 -11.46
N LEU A 32 -1.45 1.23 -10.88
CA LEU A 32 -0.14 1.80 -10.60
C LEU A 32 0.55 2.27 -11.87
N LEU A 33 0.72 1.37 -12.84
CA LEU A 33 1.44 1.66 -14.08
C LEU A 33 0.67 2.64 -14.98
N ALA A 34 -0.65 2.65 -14.88
CA ALA A 34 -1.51 3.55 -15.63
C ALA A 34 -1.59 4.97 -15.05
N GLY A 35 -1.07 5.20 -13.83
CA GLY A 35 -1.07 6.51 -13.19
C GLY A 35 -2.45 6.99 -12.76
N ARG A 36 -3.35 6.08 -12.39
CA ARG A 36 -4.77 6.41 -12.11
C ARG A 36 -5.15 6.12 -10.67
N LEU A 37 -5.93 7.00 -10.07
CA LEU A 37 -6.55 6.81 -8.76
C LEU A 37 -8.04 6.57 -8.93
N TYR A 38 -8.52 5.47 -8.37
CA TYR A 38 -9.92 5.05 -8.40
C TYR A 38 -10.54 5.11 -7.00
N GLU A 39 -11.87 5.30 -6.95
CA GLU A 39 -12.62 5.30 -5.69
C GLU A 39 -14.01 4.67 -5.78
N THR A 40 -14.53 4.20 -4.65
CA THR A 40 -15.90 3.67 -4.48
C THR A 40 -16.37 3.85 -3.04
N THR A 41 -17.68 3.91 -2.80
CA THR A 41 -18.26 4.12 -1.45
C THR A 41 -18.14 2.90 -0.54
N GLY A 42 -17.75 1.73 -1.04
CA GLY A 42 -17.44 0.55 -0.23
C GLY A 42 -18.60 -0.09 0.55
N ASP A 43 -19.80 0.48 0.47
CA ASP A 43 -21.03 -0.03 1.12
C ASP A 43 -21.58 -1.26 0.38
N ALA A 44 -21.66 -1.16 -0.95
CA ALA A 44 -22.15 -2.22 -1.82
C ALA A 44 -21.33 -2.27 -3.13
N PRO A 45 -21.21 -3.47 -3.76
CA PRO A 45 -20.57 -3.65 -5.06
C PRO A 45 -21.03 -2.62 -6.10
N ALA A 46 -20.08 -1.89 -6.68
CA ALA A 46 -20.32 -0.89 -7.72
C ALA A 46 -19.03 -0.64 -8.52
N PRO A 47 -19.14 -0.26 -9.82
CA PRO A 47 -17.99 0.17 -10.61
C PRO A 47 -17.22 1.31 -9.94
N LEU A 48 -15.90 1.29 -10.08
CA LEU A 48 -15.05 2.32 -9.50
C LEU A 48 -15.03 3.58 -10.38
N ARG A 49 -14.98 4.74 -9.74
CA ARG A 49 -14.82 6.03 -10.41
C ARG A 49 -13.34 6.41 -10.46
N GLU A 50 -12.84 6.78 -11.64
CA GLU A 50 -11.54 7.45 -11.73
C GLU A 50 -11.65 8.85 -11.14
N SER A 51 -10.85 9.13 -10.12
CA SER A 51 -10.87 10.38 -9.36
C SER A 51 -9.71 11.31 -9.70
N ARG A 52 -8.54 10.74 -10.01
CA ARG A 52 -7.32 11.46 -10.42
C ARG A 52 -6.56 10.66 -11.46
N ARG A 53 -5.72 11.38 -12.20
CA ARG A 53 -4.74 10.82 -13.13
C ARG A 53 -3.49 11.67 -13.14
N VAL A 54 -2.34 11.01 -13.28
CA VAL A 54 -1.02 11.63 -13.47
C VAL A 54 -0.29 10.95 -14.63
N ASP A 55 0.59 11.69 -15.31
CA ASP A 55 1.37 11.17 -16.45
C ASP A 55 2.66 10.44 -15.99
N ALA A 56 2.53 9.63 -14.94
CA ALA A 56 3.60 8.80 -14.37
C ALA A 56 2.97 7.64 -13.58
N PRO A 57 3.73 6.56 -13.28
CA PRO A 57 3.22 5.52 -12.38
C PRO A 57 2.86 6.09 -11.01
N LEU A 58 1.65 5.78 -10.52
CA LEU A 58 1.12 6.24 -9.24
C LEU A 58 1.09 5.06 -8.28
N GLY A 59 2.10 4.98 -7.42
CA GLY A 59 2.31 3.84 -6.52
C GLY A 59 1.34 3.75 -5.36
N ALA A 60 1.17 4.86 -4.65
CA ALA A 60 0.29 4.94 -3.50
C ALA A 60 -0.09 6.39 -3.20
N VAL A 61 -1.18 6.56 -2.44
CA VAL A 61 -1.63 7.86 -1.93
C VAL A 61 -1.95 7.79 -0.43
N ALA A 62 -1.81 8.92 0.25
CA ALA A 62 -2.33 9.13 1.60
C ALA A 62 -3.03 10.50 1.70
N PRO A 63 -4.10 10.62 2.49
CA PRO A 63 -4.83 11.89 2.63
C PRO A 63 -3.96 12.93 3.33
N ILE A 64 -4.12 14.20 2.93
CA ILE A 64 -3.49 15.32 3.63
C ILE A 64 -4.42 15.85 4.72
N GLY A 65 -3.91 16.01 5.94
CA GLY A 65 -4.67 16.50 7.08
C GLY A 65 -5.33 17.86 6.81
N GLY A 66 -6.63 17.96 7.10
CA GLY A 66 -7.38 19.21 6.91
C GLY A 66 -7.69 19.59 5.46
N ARG A 67 -7.32 18.76 4.48
CA ARG A 67 -7.53 19.01 3.03
C ARG A 67 -8.27 17.85 2.36
N PRO A 68 -9.59 17.72 2.57
CA PRO A 68 -10.36 16.60 2.03
C PRO A 68 -10.26 16.49 0.50
N GLY A 69 -9.91 15.31 0.01
CA GLY A 69 -9.75 15.05 -1.43
C GLY A 69 -8.40 15.44 -2.03
N ASP A 70 -7.49 16.00 -1.22
CA ASP A 70 -6.09 16.20 -1.59
C ASP A 70 -5.23 15.05 -1.04
N TRP A 71 -4.21 14.69 -1.80
CA TRP A 71 -3.37 13.53 -1.53
C TRP A 71 -1.91 13.91 -1.55
N ILE A 72 -1.11 13.32 -0.68
CA ILE A 72 0.30 13.10 -0.97
C ILE A 72 0.42 11.75 -1.69
N ALA A 73 1.27 11.72 -2.71
CA ALA A 73 1.40 10.60 -3.63
C ALA A 73 2.85 10.17 -3.76
N ALA A 74 3.07 8.86 -3.78
CA ALA A 74 4.29 8.25 -4.25
C ALA A 74 4.12 8.02 -5.77
N THR A 75 4.78 8.82 -6.60
CA THR A 75 4.54 8.85 -8.05
C THR A 75 5.82 9.07 -8.84
N GLY A 76 5.95 8.43 -10.00
CA GLY A 76 7.15 8.48 -10.82
C GLY A 76 8.38 8.11 -10.00
N THR A 77 9.36 9.02 -9.93
CA THR A 77 10.63 8.86 -9.20
C THR A 77 10.65 9.54 -7.83
N GLY A 78 9.51 9.98 -7.29
CA GLY A 78 9.51 10.71 -6.02
C GLY A 78 8.12 10.96 -5.43
N LEU A 79 7.98 12.07 -4.72
CA LEU A 79 6.73 12.42 -4.03
C LEU A 79 6.09 13.64 -4.68
N ALA A 80 4.76 13.63 -4.73
CA ALA A 80 3.97 14.74 -5.24
C ALA A 80 2.76 15.00 -4.35
N GLU A 81 2.24 16.21 -4.44
CA GLU A 81 0.91 16.57 -3.96
C GLU A 81 -0.07 16.52 -5.13
N LEU A 82 -1.22 15.87 -4.93
CA LEU A 82 -2.36 15.88 -5.83
C LEU A 82 -3.46 16.75 -5.20
N ALA A 83 -3.61 17.98 -5.67
CA ALA A 83 -4.50 18.99 -5.09
C ALA A 83 -5.62 19.40 -6.04
N GLY A 84 -6.87 19.43 -5.56
CA GLY A 84 -8.02 19.68 -6.42
C GLY A 84 -8.13 18.64 -7.55
N ALA A 85 -8.90 18.95 -8.61
CA ALA A 85 -9.19 17.98 -9.68
C ALA A 85 -7.97 17.65 -10.57
N ASP A 86 -7.18 18.68 -10.92
CA ASP A 86 -6.08 18.58 -11.90
C ASP A 86 -4.71 18.98 -11.33
N GLY A 87 -4.64 19.38 -10.06
CA GLY A 87 -3.40 19.87 -9.47
C GLY A 87 -2.45 18.72 -9.18
N HIS A 88 -1.26 18.80 -9.76
CA HIS A 88 -0.14 17.92 -9.47
C HIS A 88 1.10 18.80 -9.23
N ARG A 89 1.70 18.69 -8.05
CA ARG A 89 2.92 19.42 -7.67
C ARG A 89 3.95 18.44 -7.16
N GLN A 90 5.05 18.29 -7.90
CA GLN A 90 6.19 17.50 -7.42
C GLN A 90 6.81 18.15 -6.19
N LEU A 91 6.94 17.39 -5.12
CA LEU A 91 7.54 17.83 -3.86
C LEU A 91 9.03 17.51 -3.82
N VAL A 92 9.40 16.31 -4.28
CA VAL A 92 10.79 15.86 -4.30
C VAL A 92 10.99 14.81 -5.41
N ASP A 93 12.16 14.83 -6.03
CA ASP A 93 12.67 13.76 -6.87
C ASP A 93 13.71 12.94 -6.09
N LEU A 94 13.55 11.63 -6.05
CA LEU A 94 14.38 10.73 -5.23
C LEU A 94 15.21 9.77 -6.08
N GLU A 95 14.67 9.34 -7.21
CA GLU A 95 15.15 8.16 -7.94
C GLU A 95 15.60 8.45 -9.38
N SER A 96 15.38 9.66 -9.93
CA SER A 96 15.71 9.95 -11.34
C SER A 96 17.20 9.90 -11.68
N GLY A 97 18.05 10.10 -10.69
CA GLY A 97 19.51 10.06 -10.82
C GLY A 97 20.13 8.67 -10.71
N ASN A 98 19.34 7.63 -10.46
CA ASN A 98 19.86 6.29 -10.21
C ASN A 98 20.35 5.61 -11.51
N PRO A 99 21.39 4.75 -11.43
CA PRO A 99 21.93 4.07 -12.62
C PRO A 99 20.90 3.17 -13.32
N SER A 100 20.06 2.49 -12.54
CA SER A 100 18.91 1.73 -13.05
C SER A 100 17.66 2.60 -12.97
N PRO A 101 16.86 2.71 -14.04
CA PRO A 101 15.58 3.38 -13.98
C PRO A 101 14.72 2.82 -12.85
N ALA A 102 14.18 3.70 -12.02
CA ALA A 102 13.42 3.34 -10.83
C ALA A 102 12.09 4.09 -10.75
N ARG A 103 11.22 3.61 -9.88
CA ARG A 103 9.92 4.21 -9.57
C ARG A 103 9.59 4.05 -8.10
N MET A 104 8.69 4.90 -7.64
CA MET A 104 7.96 4.64 -6.40
C MET A 104 7.01 3.45 -6.56
N ASN A 105 6.78 2.74 -5.46
CA ASN A 105 5.96 1.54 -5.36
C ASN A 105 4.87 1.71 -4.29
N ASP A 106 4.91 1.01 -3.15
CA ASP A 106 3.91 1.19 -2.10
C ASP A 106 4.24 2.38 -1.17
N GLY A 107 3.25 2.84 -0.43
CA GLY A 107 3.41 3.89 0.57
C GLY A 107 2.17 4.16 1.41
N VAL A 108 2.36 4.66 2.62
CA VAL A 108 1.27 4.88 3.59
C VAL A 108 1.62 6.02 4.54
N ALA A 109 0.60 6.67 5.09
CA ALA A 109 0.77 7.54 6.25
C ALA A 109 0.82 6.73 7.55
N ASP A 110 1.69 7.10 8.47
CA ASP A 110 1.70 6.53 9.82
C ASP A 110 0.83 7.34 10.80
N PRO A 111 0.58 6.82 12.03
CA PRO A 111 -0.24 7.50 13.02
C PRO A 111 0.33 8.83 13.57
N HIS A 112 1.52 9.23 13.14
CA HIS A 112 2.21 10.44 13.60
C HIS A 112 2.38 11.46 12.46
N GLY A 113 1.56 11.37 11.41
CA GLY A 113 1.48 12.38 10.37
C GLY A 113 2.55 12.27 9.28
N ARG A 114 3.31 11.17 9.22
CA ARG A 114 4.45 11.01 8.31
C ARG A 114 4.08 10.14 7.12
N PHE A 115 4.54 10.49 5.92
CA PHE A 115 4.37 9.64 4.74
C PHE A 115 5.59 8.74 4.54
N TRP A 116 5.36 7.44 4.37
CA TRP A 116 6.42 6.46 4.11
C TRP A 116 6.20 5.87 2.73
N ALA A 117 7.21 5.92 1.88
CA ALA A 117 7.07 5.50 0.49
C ALA A 117 8.31 4.73 0.02
N GLY A 118 8.07 3.56 -0.56
CA GLY A 118 9.10 2.66 -1.05
C GLY A 118 9.39 2.87 -2.54
N SER A 119 10.66 2.75 -2.92
CA SER A 119 11.09 2.70 -4.31
C SER A 119 11.54 1.31 -4.74
N MET A 120 11.63 1.11 -6.05
CA MET A 120 12.24 -0.06 -6.69
C MET A 120 12.78 0.29 -8.08
N ALA A 121 13.80 -0.43 -8.52
CA ALA A 121 14.23 -0.40 -9.92
C ALA A 121 13.25 -1.20 -10.80
N TYR A 122 12.98 -0.73 -12.02
CA TYR A 122 12.09 -1.43 -12.97
C TYR A 122 12.60 -2.81 -13.35
N ASP A 123 13.91 -2.97 -13.44
CA ASP A 123 14.58 -4.23 -13.74
C ASP A 123 14.71 -5.15 -12.50
N THR A 124 14.15 -4.74 -11.36
CA THR A 124 14.22 -5.46 -10.08
C THR A 124 15.65 -5.68 -9.57
N THR A 125 16.58 -4.77 -9.91
CA THR A 125 17.97 -4.82 -9.45
C THR A 125 18.05 -5.00 -7.93
N PRO A 126 18.70 -6.08 -7.43
CA PRO A 126 18.85 -6.32 -6.00
C PRO A 126 19.54 -5.15 -5.29
N GLY A 127 18.93 -4.65 -4.23
CA GLY A 127 19.49 -3.57 -3.41
C GLY A 127 19.23 -2.15 -3.92
N ALA A 128 18.54 -1.97 -5.05
CA ALA A 128 18.23 -0.66 -5.61
C ALA A 128 17.02 0.03 -4.98
N GLY A 129 16.20 -0.69 -4.21
CA GLY A 129 15.03 -0.16 -3.52
C GLY A 129 15.38 0.52 -2.19
N THR A 130 14.64 1.58 -1.88
CA THR A 130 14.77 2.35 -0.64
C THR A 130 13.39 2.69 -0.09
N LEU A 131 13.21 2.56 1.24
CA LEU A 131 12.09 3.17 1.94
C LEU A 131 12.50 4.58 2.36
N TYR A 132 11.65 5.55 2.04
CA TYR A 132 11.76 6.94 2.45
C TYR A 132 10.68 7.30 3.46
N ARG A 133 10.99 8.26 4.33
CA ARG A 133 10.05 8.93 5.23
C ARG A 133 10.01 10.41 4.89
N TYR A 134 8.82 10.95 4.73
CA TYR A 134 8.54 12.36 4.52
C TYR A 134 7.75 12.92 5.69
N ASP A 135 8.23 14.03 6.24
CA ASP A 135 7.60 14.78 7.33
C ASP A 135 7.97 16.28 7.22
N SER A 136 7.65 17.07 8.25
CA SER A 136 7.93 18.51 8.30
C SER A 136 9.42 18.88 8.22
N THR A 137 10.33 17.93 8.41
CA THR A 137 11.78 18.11 8.27
C THR A 137 12.29 17.79 6.86
N GLY A 138 11.43 17.24 5.99
CA GLY A 138 11.75 16.86 4.62
C GLY A 138 11.71 15.34 4.40
N THR A 139 12.39 14.88 3.34
CA THR A 139 12.43 13.46 2.97
C THR A 139 13.75 12.83 3.39
N THR A 140 13.70 11.72 4.13
CA THR A 140 14.88 10.97 4.62
C THR A 140 14.82 9.51 4.17
N PRO A 141 15.89 8.94 3.60
CA PRO A 141 15.98 7.48 3.40
C PRO A 141 16.14 6.78 4.75
N VAL A 142 15.27 5.81 5.04
CA VAL A 142 15.20 5.15 6.36
C VAL A 142 15.59 3.67 6.31
N VAL A 143 15.40 3.00 5.18
CA VAL A 143 15.87 1.63 4.94
C VAL A 143 16.34 1.53 3.49
N THR A 144 17.62 1.23 3.29
CA THR A 144 18.22 1.07 1.96
C THR A 144 18.57 -0.38 1.69
N GLY A 145 18.92 -0.71 0.45
CA GLY A 145 19.36 -2.05 0.07
C GLY A 145 18.20 -3.05 -0.04
N LEU A 146 16.97 -2.58 -0.25
CA LEU A 146 15.80 -3.39 -0.59
C LEU A 146 15.79 -3.70 -2.09
N THR A 147 14.95 -4.62 -2.54
CA THR A 147 14.82 -4.92 -3.99
C THR A 147 13.48 -4.44 -4.52
N ILE A 148 12.38 -4.91 -3.92
CA ILE A 148 11.03 -4.45 -4.22
C ILE A 148 10.39 -4.06 -2.90
N THR A 149 10.30 -2.75 -2.64
CA THR A 149 9.81 -2.24 -1.37
C THR A 149 8.28 -2.27 -1.32
N ASN A 150 7.71 -3.03 -0.39
CA ASN A 150 6.26 -3.14 -0.18
C ASN A 150 5.87 -2.98 1.29
N GLY A 151 4.64 -2.54 1.52
CA GLY A 151 4.29 -1.84 2.74
C GLY A 151 4.88 -0.41 2.74
N PRO A 152 5.11 0.20 3.92
CA PRO A 152 5.01 -0.41 5.23
C PRO A 152 3.56 -0.54 5.74
N ALA A 153 3.38 -1.32 6.80
CA ALA A 153 2.17 -1.33 7.61
C ALA A 153 2.54 -1.02 9.08
N PHE A 154 1.69 -0.25 9.75
CA PHE A 154 1.92 0.17 11.13
C PHE A 154 0.87 -0.41 12.07
N ASP A 155 1.26 -0.67 13.32
CA ASP A 155 0.28 -0.88 14.39
C ASP A 155 -0.46 0.43 14.72
N ALA A 156 -1.55 0.32 15.50
CA ALA A 156 -2.41 1.45 15.82
C ALA A 156 -1.68 2.58 16.57
N THR A 157 -0.59 2.27 17.27
CA THR A 157 0.23 3.23 18.02
C THR A 157 1.36 3.83 17.18
N GLY A 158 1.62 3.29 15.99
CA GLY A 158 2.73 3.70 15.13
C GLY A 158 4.10 3.38 15.71
N THR A 159 4.17 2.43 16.65
CA THR A 159 5.41 2.02 17.33
C THR A 159 6.02 0.76 16.73
N THR A 160 5.24 0.01 15.96
CA THR A 160 5.68 -1.16 15.21
C THR A 160 5.44 -0.91 13.73
N MET A 161 6.47 -1.13 12.92
CA MET A 161 6.39 -1.10 11.45
C MET A 161 6.74 -2.46 10.87
N TYR A 162 5.96 -2.93 9.91
CA TYR A 162 6.25 -4.10 9.09
C TYR A 162 6.61 -3.64 7.68
N LEU A 163 7.68 -4.19 7.11
CA LEU A 163 8.19 -3.82 5.80
C LEU A 163 8.56 -5.08 5.01
N ALA A 164 8.06 -5.18 3.79
CA ALA A 164 8.35 -6.29 2.90
C ALA A 164 9.45 -5.95 1.90
N ASP A 165 10.33 -6.91 1.65
CA ASP A 165 11.11 -6.98 0.42
C ASP A 165 10.59 -8.16 -0.41
N THR A 166 9.71 -7.85 -1.36
CA THR A 166 8.94 -8.84 -2.12
C THR A 166 9.86 -9.84 -2.82
N ALA A 167 10.92 -9.36 -3.46
CA ALA A 167 11.84 -10.22 -4.21
C ALA A 167 12.62 -11.18 -3.31
N ARG A 168 12.80 -10.83 -2.03
CA ARG A 168 13.44 -11.70 -1.02
C ARG A 168 12.46 -12.63 -0.34
N GLY A 169 11.15 -12.42 -0.50
CA GLY A 169 10.11 -13.23 0.16
C GLY A 169 10.05 -12.98 1.67
N GLU A 170 10.46 -11.78 2.13
CA GLU A 170 10.68 -11.48 3.54
C GLU A 170 9.85 -10.29 4.01
N VAL A 171 9.35 -10.36 5.24
CA VAL A 171 8.84 -9.21 5.98
C VAL A 171 9.66 -9.06 7.26
N ASP A 172 10.19 -7.87 7.46
CA ASP A 172 10.85 -7.46 8.69
C ASP A 172 9.93 -6.60 9.55
N ARG A 173 10.12 -6.68 10.86
CA ARG A 173 9.51 -5.82 11.86
C ARG A 173 10.54 -4.87 12.46
N PHE A 174 10.14 -3.62 12.65
CA PHE A 174 10.93 -2.55 13.25
C PHE A 174 10.19 -1.94 14.44
N THR A 175 10.95 -1.44 15.41
CA THR A 175 10.48 -0.47 16.39
C THR A 175 10.60 0.93 15.79
N VAL A 176 9.56 1.73 15.95
CA VAL A 176 9.52 3.13 15.51
C VAL A 176 9.45 4.03 16.72
N ASP A 177 10.38 4.97 16.80
CA ASP A 177 10.31 6.05 17.77
C ASP A 177 9.15 7.00 17.38
N PRO A 178 8.11 7.16 18.20
CA PRO A 178 6.93 7.94 17.82
C PRO A 178 7.28 9.42 17.60
N ALA A 179 8.21 9.97 18.38
CA ALA A 179 8.56 11.40 18.31
C ALA A 179 9.39 11.75 17.08
N THR A 180 10.27 10.85 16.64
CA THR A 180 11.27 11.14 15.60
C THR A 180 11.09 10.34 14.32
N GLY A 181 10.33 9.25 14.37
CA GLY A 181 10.18 8.28 13.27
C GLY A 181 11.45 7.48 13.01
N ALA A 182 12.40 7.47 13.96
CA ALA A 182 13.61 6.69 13.84
C ALA A 182 13.29 5.19 13.94
N LEU A 183 13.87 4.40 13.04
CA LEU A 183 13.73 2.95 13.04
C LEU A 183 14.85 2.29 13.86
N SER A 184 14.48 1.29 14.64
CA SER A 184 15.41 0.43 15.36
C SER A 184 14.87 -1.00 15.49
N GLY A 185 15.65 -1.92 16.06
CA GLY A 185 15.16 -3.25 16.40
C GLY A 185 14.66 -4.08 15.22
N ARG A 186 15.30 -3.94 14.04
CA ARG A 186 14.99 -4.76 12.85
C ARG A 186 15.07 -6.25 13.21
N THR A 187 13.95 -6.95 13.09
CA THR A 187 13.83 -8.39 13.35
C THR A 187 13.03 -9.07 12.25
N PRO A 188 13.45 -10.24 11.75
CA PRO A 188 12.64 -11.01 10.81
C PRO A 188 11.27 -11.32 11.42
N PHE A 189 10.20 -11.07 10.67
CA PHE A 189 8.83 -11.37 11.09
C PHE A 189 8.29 -12.61 10.38
N LEU A 190 8.42 -12.68 9.05
CA LEU A 190 8.11 -13.87 8.27
C LEU A 190 9.04 -14.00 7.05
N ARG A 191 9.24 -15.23 6.60
CA ARG A 191 9.88 -15.57 5.33
C ARG A 191 9.03 -16.61 4.62
N LEU A 192 8.69 -16.35 3.38
CA LEU A 192 7.88 -17.23 2.54
C LEU A 192 8.77 -18.08 1.65
N ALA A 193 8.42 -19.35 1.49
CA ALA A 193 9.01 -20.17 0.44
C ALA A 193 8.45 -19.74 -0.93
N GLY A 194 9.23 -19.90 -2.01
CA GLY A 194 8.81 -19.43 -3.34
C GLY A 194 7.47 -20.00 -3.84
N ALA A 195 7.09 -21.21 -3.40
CA ALA A 195 5.79 -21.81 -3.75
C ALA A 195 4.59 -21.17 -3.03
N GLU A 196 4.83 -20.34 -2.01
CA GLU A 196 3.79 -19.66 -1.23
C GLU A 196 3.43 -18.28 -1.82
N GLY A 197 4.20 -17.80 -2.80
CA GLY A 197 4.14 -16.43 -3.29
C GLY A 197 5.11 -15.49 -2.56
N ALA A 198 4.99 -14.19 -2.84
CA ALA A 198 5.84 -13.15 -2.26
C ALA A 198 4.99 -12.13 -1.49
N PRO A 199 5.49 -11.58 -0.36
CA PRO A 199 4.73 -10.61 0.43
C PRO A 199 4.61 -9.29 -0.33
N ASP A 200 3.39 -8.78 -0.45
CA ASP A 200 3.08 -7.55 -1.17
C ASP A 200 2.51 -6.50 -0.19
N GLY A 201 1.48 -5.74 -0.56
CA GLY A 201 0.79 -4.80 0.31
C GLY A 201 0.19 -5.45 1.57
N MET A 202 0.19 -4.67 2.67
CA MET A 202 -0.11 -5.15 4.01
C MET A 202 -0.98 -4.17 4.81
N THR A 203 -1.69 -4.66 5.83
CA THR A 203 -2.37 -3.82 6.81
C THR A 203 -2.43 -4.50 8.18
N VAL A 204 -2.49 -3.73 9.27
CA VAL A 204 -2.65 -4.26 10.63
C VAL A 204 -4.09 -4.02 11.09
N ASP A 205 -4.74 -5.05 11.61
CA ASP A 205 -6.11 -4.93 12.14
C ASP A 205 -6.15 -4.44 13.60
N ALA A 206 -7.34 -4.15 14.10
CA ALA A 206 -7.55 -3.64 15.46
C ALA A 206 -7.14 -4.61 16.58
N ALA A 207 -6.86 -5.88 16.27
CA ALA A 207 -6.30 -6.84 17.20
C ALA A 207 -4.76 -6.97 17.07
N GLY A 208 -4.11 -6.09 16.30
CA GLY A 208 -2.66 -6.07 16.09
C GLY A 208 -2.15 -7.17 15.15
N HIS A 209 -3.02 -7.84 14.39
CA HIS A 209 -2.60 -8.89 13.45
C HIS A 209 -2.31 -8.31 12.07
N LEU A 210 -1.24 -8.78 11.44
CA LEU A 210 -0.81 -8.34 10.13
C LEU A 210 -1.49 -9.15 9.03
N TRP A 211 -2.21 -8.50 8.14
CA TRP A 211 -2.72 -9.04 6.89
C TRP A 211 -1.72 -8.76 5.76
N VAL A 212 -1.42 -9.77 4.95
CA VAL A 212 -0.41 -9.71 3.88
C VAL A 212 -0.99 -10.31 2.60
N ALA A 213 -1.03 -9.52 1.53
CA ALA A 213 -1.29 -10.03 0.17
C ALA A 213 -0.08 -10.81 -0.34
N LEU A 214 -0.32 -11.95 -1.01
CA LEU A 214 0.75 -12.80 -1.52
C LEU A 214 0.75 -12.81 -3.06
N TRP A 215 1.65 -12.02 -3.66
CA TRP A 215 1.86 -11.99 -5.10
C TRP A 215 2.24 -13.38 -5.61
N GLY A 216 1.49 -13.90 -6.59
CA GLY A 216 1.66 -15.26 -7.13
C GLY A 216 1.20 -16.39 -6.19
N GLY A 217 0.73 -16.05 -4.99
CA GLY A 217 0.37 -17.01 -3.93
C GLY A 217 -1.11 -17.39 -3.90
N TYR A 218 -1.96 -16.75 -4.70
CA TYR A 218 -3.42 -16.95 -4.70
C TYR A 218 -4.04 -16.80 -3.30
N ALA A 219 -3.48 -15.94 -2.45
CA ALA A 219 -3.91 -15.84 -1.07
C ALA A 219 -3.63 -14.49 -0.43
N VAL A 220 -4.40 -14.21 0.62
CA VAL A 220 -4.07 -13.26 1.67
C VAL A 220 -3.90 -14.05 2.97
N ARG A 221 -2.88 -13.74 3.76
CA ARG A 221 -2.65 -14.37 5.07
C ARG A 221 -2.70 -13.34 6.20
N ARG A 222 -3.20 -13.78 7.35
CA ARG A 222 -3.23 -13.00 8.60
C ARG A 222 -2.30 -13.65 9.61
N TYR A 223 -1.39 -12.89 10.18
CA TYR A 223 -0.41 -13.34 11.16
C TYR A 223 -0.61 -12.65 12.50
N ARG A 224 -0.43 -13.38 13.60
CA ARG A 224 -0.43 -12.81 14.95
C ARG A 224 0.84 -11.99 15.18
N PRO A 225 0.89 -11.11 16.21
CA PRO A 225 2.09 -10.29 16.50
C PRO A 225 3.39 -11.08 16.76
N ASP A 226 3.30 -12.37 17.05
CA ASP A 226 4.44 -13.28 17.24
C ASP A 226 4.89 -13.97 15.93
N GLY A 227 4.26 -13.67 14.80
CA GLY A 227 4.57 -14.24 13.48
C GLY A 227 3.83 -15.54 13.16
N THR A 228 3.02 -16.07 14.08
CA THR A 228 2.24 -17.28 13.82
C THR A 228 1.10 -17.01 12.83
N LEU A 229 0.94 -17.91 11.84
CA LEU A 229 -0.17 -17.84 10.88
C LEU A 229 -1.50 -18.08 11.61
N ASP A 230 -2.38 -17.09 11.58
CA ASP A 230 -3.72 -17.16 12.16
C ASP A 230 -4.75 -17.64 11.13
N ARG A 231 -4.73 -17.06 9.92
CA ARG A 231 -5.71 -17.34 8.86
C ARG A 231 -5.09 -17.24 7.47
N GLU A 232 -5.60 -18.03 6.54
CA GLU A 232 -5.32 -17.94 5.11
C GLU A 232 -6.65 -17.84 4.36
N LEU A 233 -6.74 -16.86 3.46
CA LEU A 233 -7.87 -16.66 2.55
C LEU A 233 -7.37 -16.95 1.15
N ARG A 234 -7.86 -18.04 0.56
CA ARG A 234 -7.57 -18.39 -0.84
C ARG A 234 -8.39 -17.51 -1.77
N LEU A 235 -7.76 -17.09 -2.86
CA LEU A 235 -8.31 -16.15 -3.81
C LEU A 235 -8.37 -16.78 -5.20
N PRO A 236 -9.43 -16.50 -5.98
CA PRO A 236 -9.54 -16.91 -7.37
C PRO A 236 -8.75 -15.99 -8.33
N ALA A 237 -7.65 -15.39 -7.84
CA ALA A 237 -6.76 -14.49 -8.58
C ALA A 237 -5.31 -14.80 -8.20
N ALA A 238 -4.43 -14.84 -9.19
CA ALA A 238 -3.04 -15.28 -9.06
C ALA A 238 -2.18 -14.27 -8.32
N GLN A 239 -2.40 -12.98 -8.57
CA GLN A 239 -1.56 -11.89 -8.08
C GLN A 239 -2.34 -10.91 -7.19
N PRO A 240 -2.72 -11.30 -5.96
CA PRO A 240 -3.09 -10.35 -4.92
C PRO A 240 -1.94 -9.39 -4.64
N THR A 241 -2.24 -8.10 -4.58
CA THR A 241 -1.25 -7.02 -4.51
C THR A 241 -1.35 -6.22 -3.22
N SER A 242 -2.55 -5.87 -2.77
CA SER A 242 -2.73 -5.05 -1.58
C SER A 242 -3.99 -5.42 -0.81
N VAL A 243 -4.04 -5.02 0.46
CA VAL A 243 -5.18 -5.26 1.35
C VAL A 243 -5.57 -4.00 2.11
N CYS A 244 -6.87 -3.81 2.30
CA CYS A 244 -7.42 -2.71 3.07
C CYS A 244 -8.63 -3.18 3.89
N LEU A 245 -8.69 -2.82 5.17
CA LEU A 245 -9.87 -3.02 6.01
C LEU A 245 -10.71 -1.74 6.01
N GLY A 246 -11.91 -1.83 5.46
CA GLY A 246 -12.83 -0.70 5.26
C GLY A 246 -14.29 -1.13 5.33
N GLY A 247 -15.16 -0.37 4.65
CA GLY A 247 -16.60 -0.60 4.64
C GLY A 247 -17.26 -0.36 6.00
N PRO A 248 -18.55 -0.74 6.14
CA PRO A 248 -19.29 -0.57 7.38
C PRO A 248 -18.57 -1.17 8.59
N GLY A 249 -18.23 -0.31 9.55
CA GLY A 249 -17.53 -0.68 10.78
C GLY A 249 -16.11 -1.21 10.57
N LEU A 250 -15.47 -0.90 9.43
CA LEU A 250 -14.13 -1.35 9.03
C LEU A 250 -13.97 -2.88 8.98
N ARG A 251 -15.07 -3.61 8.76
CA ARG A 251 -15.12 -5.08 8.79
C ARG A 251 -15.14 -5.73 7.42
N ARG A 252 -14.81 -4.99 6.36
CA ARG A 252 -14.64 -5.54 5.01
C ARG A 252 -13.18 -5.51 4.64
N LEU A 253 -12.61 -6.68 4.37
CA LEU A 253 -11.29 -6.80 3.77
C LEU A 253 -11.45 -6.68 2.26
N PHE A 254 -10.96 -5.58 1.71
CA PHE A 254 -10.75 -5.38 0.29
C PHE A 254 -9.38 -5.92 -0.10
N VAL A 255 -9.30 -6.57 -1.26
CA VAL A 255 -8.05 -7.10 -1.82
C VAL A 255 -7.93 -6.64 -3.26
N THR A 256 -6.91 -5.84 -3.56
CA THR A 256 -6.56 -5.55 -4.95
C THR A 256 -5.78 -6.71 -5.54
N THR A 257 -5.91 -6.89 -6.84
CA THR A 257 -5.15 -7.89 -7.59
C THR A 257 -4.66 -7.28 -8.91
N ALA A 258 -3.75 -7.96 -9.59
CA ALA A 258 -3.16 -7.54 -10.84
C ALA A 258 -3.31 -8.61 -11.93
N HIS A 259 -3.38 -8.19 -13.19
CA HIS A 259 -3.17 -9.08 -14.34
C HIS A 259 -1.83 -8.87 -15.05
N LEU A 260 -0.99 -7.97 -14.55
CA LEU A 260 0.35 -7.70 -15.09
C LEU A 260 1.14 -9.00 -15.31
N GLY A 261 1.63 -9.20 -16.53
CA GLY A 261 2.49 -10.35 -16.87
C GLY A 261 1.79 -11.70 -17.00
N LEU A 262 0.47 -11.77 -16.86
CA LEU A 262 -0.28 -13.03 -16.99
C LEU A 262 -0.80 -13.24 -18.42
N ASP A 263 -0.42 -14.37 -19.03
CA ASP A 263 -0.97 -14.84 -20.31
C ASP A 263 -1.03 -16.39 -20.35
N PRO A 264 -2.23 -17.02 -20.38
CA PRO A 264 -3.54 -16.37 -20.27
C PRO A 264 -3.81 -15.89 -18.84
N ARG A 265 -4.53 -14.78 -18.70
CA ARG A 265 -5.07 -14.33 -17.39
C ARG A 265 -6.37 -15.04 -17.04
N GLY A 266 -6.56 -15.32 -15.75
CA GLY A 266 -7.81 -15.82 -15.18
C GLY A 266 -8.91 -14.75 -15.09
N PRO A 267 -10.17 -15.14 -14.84
CA PRO A 267 -11.32 -14.23 -14.88
C PRO A 267 -11.31 -13.11 -13.82
N LEU A 268 -10.62 -13.33 -12.70
CA LEU A 268 -10.54 -12.40 -11.57
C LEU A 268 -9.13 -11.83 -11.37
N ASP A 269 -8.19 -12.10 -12.27
CA ASP A 269 -6.89 -11.42 -12.26
C ASP A 269 -7.07 -9.95 -12.64
N GLY A 270 -6.63 -9.05 -11.75
CA GLY A 270 -6.87 -7.61 -11.85
C GLY A 270 -8.15 -7.14 -11.16
N ALA A 271 -8.97 -8.02 -10.58
CA ALA A 271 -10.18 -7.60 -9.87
C ALA A 271 -9.87 -6.94 -8.51
N LEU A 272 -10.82 -6.10 -8.06
CA LEU A 272 -10.99 -5.79 -6.64
C LEU A 272 -11.90 -6.87 -6.02
N LEU A 273 -11.41 -7.59 -5.01
CA LEU A 273 -12.17 -8.59 -4.26
C LEU A 273 -12.54 -8.04 -2.88
N ALA A 274 -13.63 -8.53 -2.31
CA ALA A 274 -14.07 -8.16 -0.96
C ALA A 274 -14.59 -9.37 -0.17
N VAL A 275 -14.38 -9.34 1.14
CA VAL A 275 -14.89 -10.33 2.09
C VAL A 275 -15.09 -9.70 3.45
N ASP A 276 -16.17 -10.05 4.15
CA ASP A 276 -16.41 -9.56 5.50
C ASP A 276 -15.59 -10.38 6.52
N VAL A 277 -15.02 -9.69 7.51
CA VAL A 277 -14.14 -10.24 8.54
C VAL A 277 -14.61 -9.85 9.95
N GLU A 278 -14.23 -10.66 10.94
CA GLU A 278 -14.66 -10.46 12.33
C GLU A 278 -13.97 -9.25 12.99
N VAL A 279 -12.68 -9.09 12.72
CA VAL A 279 -11.82 -8.08 13.34
C VAL A 279 -11.75 -6.86 12.42
N PRO A 280 -12.14 -5.66 12.90
CA PRO A 280 -12.12 -4.47 12.08
C PRO A 280 -10.69 -3.98 11.83
N GLY A 281 -10.53 -3.16 10.81
CA GLY A 281 -9.33 -2.34 10.61
C GLY A 281 -9.23 -1.18 11.59
N THR A 282 -8.20 -0.37 11.39
CA THR A 282 -8.05 0.96 11.99
C THR A 282 -8.29 2.03 10.94
N PRO A 283 -8.68 3.26 11.33
CA PRO A 283 -8.78 4.37 10.39
C PRO A 283 -7.47 4.57 9.62
N ALA A 284 -7.57 4.91 8.33
CA ALA A 284 -6.41 5.38 7.58
C ALA A 284 -5.87 6.67 8.23
N GLN A 285 -4.55 6.79 8.24
CA GLN A 285 -3.88 7.97 8.79
C GLN A 285 -3.70 9.02 7.70
N SER A 286 -3.58 10.27 8.12
CA SER A 286 -3.30 11.41 7.24
C SER A 286 -1.89 11.92 7.45
N VAL A 287 -1.38 12.65 6.46
CA VAL A 287 -0.07 13.28 6.52
C VAL A 287 -0.22 14.73 6.98
N ASP A 288 0.63 15.13 7.92
CA ASP A 288 0.73 16.50 8.40
C ASP A 288 1.58 17.29 7.39
N HIS A 289 0.93 17.77 6.33
CA HIS A 289 1.56 18.55 5.28
C HIS A 289 0.99 19.97 5.24
N GLU A 290 1.75 20.92 5.81
CA GLU A 290 1.47 22.34 5.65
C GLU A 290 2.09 22.86 4.35
N VAL A 291 1.28 23.50 3.50
CA VAL A 291 1.80 24.27 2.38
C VAL A 291 2.12 25.66 2.91
N GLU A 292 3.39 26.05 2.90
CA GLU A 292 3.70 27.48 2.94
C GLU A 292 3.12 28.12 1.67
N ASP A 293 2.00 28.82 1.83
CA ASP A 293 1.51 29.78 0.85
C ASP A 293 2.59 30.86 0.69
N ILE A 294 3.56 30.63 -0.20
CA ILE A 294 4.36 31.72 -0.73
C ILE A 294 3.43 32.49 -1.67
N ARG A 295 2.64 33.39 -1.07
CA ARG A 295 2.01 34.49 -1.78
C ARG A 295 3.14 35.35 -2.35
N LEU A 296 3.40 35.18 -3.65
CA LEU A 296 4.13 36.18 -4.44
C LEU A 296 3.27 37.42 -4.66
#